data_AF-A0AAQ1A4W6-F1
#
_entry.id   AF-A0AAQ1A4W6-F1
#
_cell.length_a   1.000
_cell.length_b   1.000
_cell.length_c   1.000
_cell.angle_alpha   90.00
_cell.angle_beta   90.00
_cell.angle_gamma   90.00
#
_symmetry.space_group_name_H-M   'P 1'
#
loop_
_entity.id
_entity.type
_entity.pdbx_description
1 polymer ?
#
loop_
_entity_poly.entity_id
_entity_poly.type
_entity_poly.pdbx_seq_one_letter_code
_entity_poly.pdbx_strand_id
1 'polypeptide(L)'
;MQMFIEGTSFDAANAMSFTYVIDFLTVSGTGSKTYNTSGFDLSVVGMNSTLAPTNTQSTIDASISGTTLTWNTDVPLRLVVTATARQGANSGYSGFALYTYPNNQRTIKLAPDFTPFVLSAVINIEPGARTVDTGVAVGDGVIIFMRNRNNQGGACSRSHFTLLETGTYKMQFTAAANNQFPTRAYVFSRKLPPTPKNGFYLYKDGVMVWHSNCLPLDAKFINQSYVESDYPLAVTTGITNFIYIPQDPTVPEYGFQNYGCSGAGIGTNGKWRTNNTEVYQSFLGNVGIPLPKGWVVGTRVMYIECSNYDNYYTYSLGS
;
A
#
# COMPACT_ATOMS: atom_id res chain seq x y z
N MET A 1 2.62 -11.32 22.10
CA MET A 1 3.75 -12.14 22.57
C MET A 1 5.00 -11.37 22.22
N GLN A 2 5.83 -11.02 23.21
CA GLN A 2 7.14 -10.40 22.99
C GLN A 2 8.19 -11.50 23.10
N MET A 3 9.17 -11.52 22.21
CA MET A 3 10.26 -12.50 22.26
C MET A 3 11.58 -11.76 22.22
N PHE A 4 12.27 -11.75 23.34
CA PHE A 4 13.58 -11.12 23.45
C PHE A 4 14.67 -12.14 23.17
N ILE A 5 15.66 -11.69 22.42
CA ILE A 5 16.90 -12.43 22.27
C ILE A 5 17.73 -12.18 23.52
N GLU A 6 18.24 -13.25 24.12
CA GLU A 6 19.14 -13.17 25.28
C GLU A 6 20.30 -12.19 25.01
N GLY A 7 20.47 -11.24 25.94
CA GLY A 7 21.46 -10.16 25.80
C GLY A 7 21.00 -8.95 24.96
N THR A 8 19.74 -8.89 24.54
CA THR A 8 19.17 -7.74 23.83
C THR A 8 17.81 -7.31 24.41
N SER A 9 17.44 -6.05 24.20
CA SER A 9 16.08 -5.55 24.40
C SER A 9 15.21 -5.66 23.13
N PHE A 10 15.67 -6.41 22.13
CA PHE A 10 15.01 -6.50 20.83
C PHE A 10 13.85 -7.48 20.86
N ASP A 11 12.64 -6.96 20.62
CA ASP A 11 11.44 -7.78 20.49
C ASP A 11 11.33 -8.36 19.07
N ALA A 12 11.92 -9.54 18.90
CA ALA A 12 11.89 -10.28 17.65
C ALA A 12 10.45 -10.54 17.21
N ALA A 13 9.52 -10.80 18.13
CA ALA A 13 8.16 -11.18 17.78
C ALA A 13 7.37 -10.03 17.10
N ASN A 14 7.60 -8.79 17.51
CA ASN A 14 6.92 -7.62 16.93
C ASN A 14 7.67 -7.02 15.72
N ALA A 15 8.98 -7.21 15.63
CA ALA A 15 9.78 -6.85 14.46
C ALA A 15 9.52 -7.74 13.23
N MET A 16 8.41 -8.48 13.24
CA MET A 16 8.22 -9.60 12.34
C MET A 16 6.92 -9.51 11.55
N SER A 17 5.86 -8.76 11.88
CA SER A 17 4.53 -8.93 11.24
C SER A 17 4.47 -8.89 9.68
N PHE A 18 3.69 -9.78 9.05
CA PHE A 18 4.05 -10.47 7.79
C PHE A 18 2.99 -10.44 6.66
N THR A 19 2.59 -9.27 6.20
CA THR A 19 2.00 -9.18 4.87
C THR A 19 3.10 -9.20 3.83
N TYR A 20 3.26 -10.33 3.14
CA TYR A 20 4.36 -10.51 2.21
C TYR A 20 4.00 -10.00 0.83
N VAL A 21 4.74 -9.02 0.32
CA VAL A 21 4.62 -8.64 -1.09
C VAL A 21 5.42 -9.64 -1.93
N ILE A 22 4.71 -10.52 -2.63
CA ILE A 22 5.32 -11.56 -3.47
C ILE A 22 5.49 -11.12 -4.92
N ASP A 23 4.75 -10.09 -5.36
CA ASP A 23 4.86 -9.56 -6.70
C ASP A 23 4.50 -8.09 -6.78
N PHE A 24 5.13 -7.39 -7.71
CA PHE A 24 4.91 -5.99 -8.04
C PHE A 24 4.99 -5.89 -9.57
N LEU A 25 3.86 -5.69 -10.23
CA LEU A 25 3.76 -5.78 -11.68
C LEU A 25 2.99 -4.60 -12.26
N THR A 26 3.44 -4.13 -13.41
CA THR A 26 2.70 -3.20 -14.27
C THR A 26 1.99 -4.01 -15.34
N VAL A 27 0.66 -3.95 -15.38
CA VAL A 27 -0.17 -4.72 -16.30
C VAL A 27 -1.00 -3.83 -17.21
N SER A 28 -1.37 -4.36 -18.38
CA SER A 28 -2.36 -3.78 -19.29
C SER A 28 -3.05 -4.90 -20.07
N GLY A 29 -4.25 -4.64 -20.60
CA GLY A 29 -5.06 -5.63 -21.31
C GLY A 29 -5.56 -6.73 -20.40
N THR A 30 -5.77 -7.93 -20.97
CA THR A 30 -6.17 -9.13 -20.25
C THR A 30 -4.96 -10.04 -20.03
N GLY A 31 -4.83 -10.62 -18.84
CA GLY A 31 -3.79 -11.60 -18.57
C GLY A 31 -3.93 -12.32 -17.23
N SER A 32 -3.00 -13.22 -16.97
CA SER A 32 -2.98 -14.02 -15.75
C SER A 32 -1.56 -14.42 -15.35
N LYS A 33 -1.33 -14.62 -14.06
CA LYS A 33 -0.08 -15.15 -13.51
C LYS A 33 -0.38 -16.07 -12.32
N THR A 34 0.21 -17.26 -12.31
CA THR A 34 0.07 -18.23 -11.21
C THR A 34 1.28 -18.17 -10.30
N TYR A 35 1.04 -18.17 -8.99
CA TYR A 35 2.06 -18.17 -7.95
C TYR A 35 2.14 -19.54 -7.29
N ASN A 36 3.33 -19.88 -6.80
CA ASN A 36 3.53 -21.07 -5.97
C ASN A 36 3.76 -20.65 -4.52
N THR A 37 2.67 -20.57 -3.75
CA THR A 37 2.68 -20.08 -2.37
C THR A 37 1.85 -21.00 -1.46
N SER A 38 2.33 -22.24 -1.31
CA SER A 38 1.67 -23.22 -0.45
C SER A 38 1.58 -22.70 1.00
N GLY A 39 0.42 -22.82 1.62
CA GLY A 39 0.20 -22.35 3.00
C GLY A 39 -0.09 -20.86 3.15
N PHE A 40 -0.20 -20.11 2.05
CA PHE A 40 -0.58 -18.71 2.06
C PHE A 40 -1.90 -18.46 1.33
N ASP A 41 -2.62 -17.43 1.75
CA ASP A 41 -3.72 -16.82 1.01
C ASP A 41 -3.20 -15.59 0.28
N LEU A 42 -3.56 -15.48 -0.99
CA LEU A 42 -3.12 -14.37 -1.83
C LEU A 42 -4.20 -13.28 -1.90
N SER A 43 -3.76 -12.03 -2.05
CA SER A 43 -4.62 -10.87 -2.31
C SER A 43 -3.92 -9.90 -3.24
N VAL A 44 -4.69 -9.05 -3.92
CA VAL A 44 -4.17 -8.06 -4.86
C VAL A 44 -4.70 -6.67 -4.51
N VAL A 45 -3.80 -5.68 -4.58
CA VAL A 45 -4.09 -4.25 -4.43
C VAL A 45 -3.62 -3.52 -5.68
N GLY A 46 -4.40 -2.55 -6.15
CA GLY A 46 -4.01 -1.63 -7.20
C GLY A 46 -3.37 -0.39 -6.61
N MET A 47 -2.23 0.03 -7.16
CA MET A 47 -1.61 1.32 -6.93
C MET A 47 -1.78 2.17 -8.18
N ASN A 48 -2.89 2.90 -8.26
CA ASN A 48 -3.25 3.61 -9.48
C ASN A 48 -2.56 4.96 -9.57
N SER A 49 -1.84 5.16 -10.68
CA SER A 49 -1.59 6.48 -11.25
C SER A 49 -2.83 6.89 -12.03
N THR A 50 -3.37 8.05 -11.68
CA THR A 50 -4.57 8.73 -12.20
C THR A 50 -5.06 8.29 -13.58
N LEU A 51 -6.36 8.03 -13.68
CA LEU A 51 -7.04 7.79 -14.96
C LEU A 51 -7.87 9.00 -15.33
N ALA A 52 -7.72 9.46 -16.57
CA ALA A 52 -8.55 10.53 -17.12
C ALA A 52 -9.98 10.01 -17.33
N PRO A 53 -10.99 10.91 -17.28
CA PRO A 53 -12.35 10.52 -17.58
C PRO A 53 -12.43 10.19 -19.08
N THR A 54 -13.03 9.05 -19.39
CA THR A 54 -13.23 8.57 -20.76
C THR A 54 -14.72 8.53 -21.06
N ASN A 55 -15.07 8.70 -22.33
CA ASN A 55 -16.44 8.56 -22.81
C ASN A 55 -16.84 7.09 -23.06
N THR A 56 -15.88 6.18 -22.94
CA THR A 56 -16.06 4.72 -22.96
C THR A 56 -15.99 4.16 -21.55
N GLN A 57 -16.72 3.08 -21.28
CA GLN A 57 -16.59 2.37 -20.01
C GLN A 57 -15.15 1.83 -19.89
N SER A 58 -14.44 2.26 -18.84
CA SER A 58 -13.13 1.71 -18.51
C SER A 58 -13.30 0.42 -17.71
N THR A 59 -12.60 -0.63 -18.12
CA THR A 59 -12.44 -1.86 -17.34
C THR A 59 -11.15 -1.75 -16.53
N ILE A 60 -11.25 -1.95 -15.21
CA ILE A 60 -10.11 -1.88 -14.28
C ILE A 60 -10.33 -2.94 -13.20
N ASP A 61 -9.97 -4.18 -13.52
CA ASP A 61 -10.17 -5.29 -12.60
C ASP A 61 -8.91 -6.15 -12.47
N ALA A 62 -8.69 -6.62 -11.25
CA ALA A 62 -7.70 -7.62 -10.93
C ALA A 62 -8.17 -8.42 -9.72
N SER A 63 -8.13 -9.74 -9.85
CA SER A 63 -8.62 -10.64 -8.82
C SER A 63 -7.74 -11.87 -8.69
N ILE A 64 -7.82 -12.50 -7.53
CA ILE A 64 -7.09 -13.72 -7.22
C ILE A 64 -8.10 -14.84 -6.99
N SER A 65 -7.89 -15.95 -7.68
CA SER A 65 -8.60 -17.21 -7.46
C SER A 65 -7.57 -18.30 -7.16
N GLY A 66 -7.63 -18.85 -5.94
CA GLY A 66 -6.61 -19.77 -5.43
C GLY A 66 -5.23 -19.11 -5.42
N THR A 67 -4.34 -19.57 -6.30
CA THR A 67 -2.99 -19.02 -6.46
C THR A 67 -2.78 -18.26 -7.77
N THR A 68 -3.85 -18.00 -8.53
CA THR A 68 -3.76 -17.33 -9.83
C THR A 68 -4.34 -15.92 -9.74
N LEU A 69 -3.49 -14.94 -10.04
CA LEU A 69 -3.91 -13.58 -10.35
C LEU A 69 -4.42 -13.54 -11.79
N THR A 70 -5.55 -12.87 -11.98
CA THR A 70 -6.08 -12.50 -13.29
C THR A 70 -6.30 -10.99 -13.30
N TRP A 71 -6.10 -10.36 -14.45
CA TRP A 71 -6.39 -8.95 -14.65
C TRP A 71 -7.07 -8.71 -15.99
N ASN A 72 -7.92 -7.70 -16.01
CA ASN A 72 -8.51 -7.14 -17.22
C ASN A 72 -8.59 -5.63 -17.04
N THR A 73 -7.70 -4.90 -17.72
CA THR A 73 -7.63 -3.44 -17.58
C THR A 73 -7.30 -2.76 -18.90
N ASP A 74 -8.08 -1.74 -19.25
CA ASP A 74 -7.87 -0.94 -20.48
C ASP A 74 -6.75 0.10 -20.31
N VAL A 75 -6.21 0.19 -19.10
CA VAL A 75 -5.22 1.19 -18.69
C VAL A 75 -4.07 0.53 -17.93
N PRO A 76 -2.84 1.05 -18.05
CA PRO A 76 -1.71 0.55 -17.26
C PRO A 76 -2.00 0.63 -15.76
N LEU A 77 -1.95 -0.52 -15.09
CA LEU A 77 -2.26 -0.68 -13.68
C LEU A 77 -1.04 -1.27 -12.97
N ARG A 78 -0.63 -0.68 -11.85
CA ARG A 78 0.35 -1.32 -10.96
C ARG A 78 -0.39 -2.18 -9.95
N LEU A 79 -0.13 -3.47 -9.99
CA LEU A 79 -0.67 -4.44 -9.05
C LEU A 79 0.42 -4.84 -8.07
N VAL A 80 0.04 -4.93 -6.81
CA VAL A 80 0.86 -5.55 -5.77
C VAL A 80 0.14 -6.79 -5.30
N VAL A 81 0.81 -7.93 -5.38
CA VAL A 81 0.30 -9.20 -4.88
C VAL A 81 0.88 -9.45 -3.51
N THR A 82 -0.01 -9.66 -2.55
CA THR A 82 0.35 -9.95 -1.17
C THR A 82 0.00 -11.38 -0.81
N ALA A 83 0.78 -11.98 0.08
CA ALA A 83 0.56 -13.29 0.66
C ALA A 83 0.46 -13.15 2.19
N THR A 84 -0.58 -13.75 2.78
CA THR A 84 -0.78 -13.85 4.22
C THR A 84 -0.82 -15.32 4.62
N ALA A 85 -0.11 -15.68 5.68
CA ALA A 85 -0.05 -17.07 6.12
C ALA A 85 -1.43 -17.58 6.58
N ARG A 86 -1.84 -18.76 6.09
CA ARG A 86 -3.06 -19.42 6.53
C ARG A 86 -2.92 -19.96 7.94
N GLN A 87 -3.97 -19.81 8.74
CA GLN A 87 -4.01 -20.48 10.04
C GLN A 87 -4.06 -22.01 9.84
N GLY A 88 -3.30 -22.75 10.63
CA GLY A 88 -3.11 -24.20 10.48
C GLY A 88 -2.07 -24.61 9.43
N ALA A 89 -1.55 -23.68 8.62
CA ALA A 89 -0.62 -23.99 7.55
C ALA A 89 0.77 -24.43 8.04
N ASN A 90 1.46 -25.19 7.18
CA ASN A 90 2.87 -25.51 7.35
C ASN A 90 3.66 -24.84 6.23
N SER A 91 4.87 -24.37 6.51
CA SER A 91 5.74 -23.99 5.41
C SER A 91 6.22 -25.28 4.74
N GLY A 92 6.15 -25.36 3.42
CA GLY A 92 6.81 -26.42 2.65
C GLY A 92 8.33 -26.20 2.54
N TYR A 93 8.85 -25.18 3.23
CA TYR A 93 10.24 -24.78 3.19
C TYR A 93 11.11 -25.73 4.03
N SER A 94 12.20 -26.21 3.44
CA SER A 94 13.09 -27.20 4.07
C SER A 94 14.12 -26.59 5.03
N GLY A 95 14.21 -25.26 5.13
CA GLY A 95 15.12 -24.57 6.04
C GLY A 95 14.44 -24.07 7.32
N PHE A 96 15.03 -23.05 7.96
CA PHE A 96 14.45 -22.44 9.15
C PHE A 96 13.08 -21.82 8.86
N ALA A 97 12.07 -22.25 9.61
CA ALA A 97 10.75 -21.63 9.62
C ALA A 97 10.34 -21.35 11.06
N LEU A 98 9.86 -20.14 11.32
CA LEU A 98 9.25 -19.77 12.59
C LEU A 98 7.73 -19.94 12.48
N TYR A 99 7.14 -20.54 13.50
CA TYR A 99 5.69 -20.69 13.62
C TYR A 99 5.16 -19.99 14.87
N THR A 100 3.94 -19.49 14.77
CA THR A 100 3.11 -19.14 15.94
C THR A 100 1.93 -20.08 16.05
N TYR A 101 1.27 -20.06 17.22
CA TYR A 101 0.12 -20.91 17.49
C TYR A 101 -1.12 -20.11 17.92
N PRO A 102 -1.61 -19.15 17.12
CA PRO A 102 -2.86 -18.46 17.43
C PRO A 102 -4.00 -19.49 17.51
N ASN A 103 -4.80 -19.42 18.58
CA ASN A 103 -5.89 -20.36 18.86
C ASN A 103 -5.45 -21.83 18.82
N ASN A 104 -4.25 -22.13 19.31
CA ASN A 104 -3.64 -23.47 19.29
C ASN A 104 -3.43 -24.09 17.89
N GLN A 105 -3.51 -23.28 16.82
CA GLN A 105 -3.26 -23.73 15.46
C GLN A 105 -1.95 -23.15 14.94
N ARG A 106 -1.11 -24.02 14.37
CA ARG A 106 0.17 -23.62 13.77
C ARG A 106 -0.05 -22.63 12.63
N THR A 107 0.64 -21.50 12.64
CA THR A 107 0.62 -20.48 11.58
C THR A 107 2.05 -20.12 11.21
N ILE A 108 2.34 -20.09 9.91
CA ILE A 108 3.67 -19.70 9.41
C ILE A 108 3.90 -18.24 9.79
N LYS A 109 4.99 -17.98 10.50
CA LYS A 109 5.38 -16.64 10.90
C LYS A 109 6.48 -16.15 9.96
N LEU A 110 7.61 -16.84 9.89
CA LEU A 110 8.69 -16.52 8.97
C LEU A 110 9.12 -17.78 8.22
N ALA A 111 9.13 -17.71 6.89
CA ALA A 111 9.80 -18.66 6.02
C ALA A 111 10.50 -17.84 4.93
N PRO A 112 11.81 -18.03 4.67
CA PRO A 112 12.57 -17.21 3.74
C PRO A 112 12.31 -17.59 2.27
N ASP A 113 11.26 -18.34 1.93
CA ASP A 113 10.94 -18.66 0.54
C ASP A 113 10.63 -17.40 -0.30
N PHE A 114 10.38 -16.25 0.34
CA PHE A 114 10.34 -14.91 -0.26
C PHE A 114 11.11 -13.87 0.59
N THR A 115 11.58 -12.78 -0.04
CA THR A 115 12.13 -11.61 0.66
C THR A 115 10.98 -10.70 1.10
N PRO A 116 10.81 -10.44 2.42
CA PRO A 116 9.76 -9.54 2.88
C PRO A 116 10.04 -8.10 2.42
N PHE A 117 8.97 -7.36 2.19
CA PHE A 117 9.08 -5.91 2.11
C PHE A 117 9.27 -5.35 3.52
N VAL A 118 10.31 -4.56 3.70
CA VAL A 118 10.69 -3.94 4.98
C VAL A 118 10.63 -2.43 4.84
N LEU A 119 10.42 -1.73 5.95
CA LEU A 119 10.42 -0.28 5.96
C LEU A 119 11.80 0.24 5.54
N SER A 120 11.85 0.90 4.39
CA SER A 120 13.08 1.42 3.80
C SER A 120 13.24 2.92 4.01
N ALA A 121 12.13 3.67 4.07
CA ALA A 121 12.14 5.09 4.35
C ALA A 121 10.82 5.57 4.95
N VAL A 122 10.89 6.64 5.75
CA VAL A 122 9.73 7.45 6.14
C VAL A 122 10.00 8.87 5.67
N ILE A 123 9.11 9.40 4.83
CA ILE A 123 9.32 10.68 4.15
C ILE A 123 8.21 11.63 4.53
N ASN A 124 8.58 12.79 5.06
CA ASN A 124 7.64 13.90 5.23
C ASN A 124 7.54 14.66 3.92
N ILE A 125 6.32 14.78 3.40
CA ILE A 125 6.00 15.48 2.17
C ILE A 125 5.29 16.78 2.55
N GLU A 126 5.88 17.90 2.16
CA GLU A 126 5.29 19.22 2.40
C GLU A 126 4.28 19.59 1.29
N PRO A 127 3.28 20.44 1.59
CA PRO A 127 2.37 20.97 0.58
C PRO A 127 3.13 21.58 -0.60
N GLY A 128 2.72 21.24 -1.83
CA GLY A 128 3.33 21.76 -3.05
C GLY A 128 4.57 20.99 -3.54
N ALA A 129 4.97 19.92 -2.85
CA ALA A 129 6.01 19.03 -3.32
C ALA A 129 5.65 18.41 -4.69
N ARG A 130 6.51 18.59 -5.69
CA ARG A 130 6.25 18.12 -7.07
C ARG A 130 6.80 16.73 -7.34
N THR A 131 8.01 16.47 -6.87
CA THR A 131 8.67 15.18 -7.05
C THR A 131 9.44 14.85 -5.80
N VAL A 132 9.20 13.67 -5.26
CA VAL A 132 9.82 13.19 -4.03
C VAL A 132 10.48 11.85 -4.33
N ASP A 133 11.79 11.79 -4.16
CA ASP A 133 12.56 10.56 -4.32
C ASP A 133 12.36 9.64 -3.12
N THR A 134 12.17 8.34 -3.37
CA THR A 134 12.02 7.34 -2.31
C THR A 134 13.36 6.78 -1.82
N GLY A 135 14.43 6.94 -2.60
CA GLY A 135 15.74 6.32 -2.34
C GLY A 135 15.78 4.80 -2.53
N VAL A 136 14.72 4.20 -3.06
CA VAL A 136 14.63 2.77 -3.41
C VAL A 136 14.95 2.61 -4.89
N ALA A 137 15.86 1.69 -5.23
CA ALA A 137 16.23 1.42 -6.61
C ALA A 137 15.09 0.76 -7.39
N VAL A 138 14.97 1.10 -8.67
CA VAL A 138 14.04 0.40 -9.57
C VAL A 138 14.48 -1.07 -9.67
N GLY A 139 13.58 -2.01 -9.40
CA GLY A 139 13.86 -3.45 -9.33
C GLY A 139 13.69 -4.05 -7.94
N ASP A 140 13.89 -3.25 -6.87
CA ASP A 140 13.63 -3.71 -5.50
C ASP A 140 12.12 -3.80 -5.17
N GLY A 141 11.29 -3.23 -6.04
CA GLY A 141 9.85 -3.06 -5.84
C GLY A 141 9.54 -2.03 -4.74
N VAL A 142 8.37 -1.40 -4.79
CA VAL A 142 7.97 -0.43 -3.77
C VAL A 142 6.48 -0.47 -3.50
N ILE A 143 6.10 -0.37 -2.24
CA ILE A 143 4.73 -0.05 -1.82
C ILE A 143 4.80 1.12 -0.85
N ILE A 144 3.87 2.07 -1.04
CA ILE A 144 3.90 3.34 -0.33
C ILE A 144 2.56 3.53 0.38
N PHE A 145 2.62 3.77 1.68
CA PHE A 145 1.47 4.13 2.49
C PHE A 145 1.56 5.59 2.89
N MET A 146 0.47 6.34 2.80
CA MET A 146 0.45 7.74 3.17
C MET A 146 -0.62 8.06 4.20
N ARG A 147 -0.34 9.05 5.04
CA ARG A 147 -1.31 9.67 5.94
C ARG A 147 -1.11 11.17 6.05
N ASN A 148 -2.17 11.87 6.43
CA ASN A 148 -2.09 13.28 6.80
C ASN A 148 -1.25 13.43 8.08
N ARG A 149 -0.41 14.46 8.12
CA ARG A 149 0.35 14.88 9.31
C ARG A 149 -0.32 16.02 10.06
N ASN A 150 -1.33 16.67 9.49
CA ASN A 150 -2.07 17.71 10.18
C ASN A 150 -2.85 17.07 11.32
N ASN A 151 -2.59 17.53 12.55
CA ASN A 151 -3.29 17.09 13.75
C ASN A 151 -4.65 17.78 13.92
N GLN A 152 -5.01 18.70 13.02
CA GLN A 152 -6.34 19.28 12.96
C GLN A 152 -7.30 18.24 12.36
N GLY A 153 -8.24 17.77 13.18
CA GLY A 153 -9.24 16.78 12.78
C GLY A 153 -10.07 17.21 11.57
N GLY A 154 -10.64 16.23 10.88
CA GLY A 154 -11.52 16.43 9.72
C GLY A 154 -10.84 16.37 8.36
N ALA A 155 -9.56 15.99 8.26
CA ALA A 155 -8.85 15.93 6.99
C ALA A 155 -8.03 14.63 6.83
N CYS A 156 -8.39 13.81 5.84
CA CYS A 156 -7.55 12.71 5.36
C CYS A 156 -6.52 13.21 4.32
N SER A 157 -5.41 12.49 4.15
CA SER A 157 -4.47 12.74 3.04
C SER A 157 -5.19 12.45 1.72
N ARG A 158 -5.48 13.51 0.98
CA ARG A 158 -6.05 13.45 -0.36
C ARG A 158 -4.91 13.59 -1.36
N SER A 159 -4.03 12.59 -1.42
CA SER A 159 -2.82 12.64 -2.24
C SER A 159 -2.83 11.53 -3.28
N HIS A 160 -2.64 11.88 -4.54
CA HIS A 160 -2.38 10.91 -5.61
C HIS A 160 -1.05 11.29 -6.27
N PHE A 161 -0.33 10.30 -6.79
CA PHE A 161 0.94 10.50 -7.47
C PHE A 161 1.10 9.51 -8.62
N THR A 162 1.93 9.90 -9.59
CA THR A 162 2.50 8.98 -10.56
C THR A 162 3.82 8.47 -10.02
N LEU A 163 4.03 7.15 -10.06
CA LEU A 163 5.31 6.56 -9.71
C LEU A 163 6.23 6.56 -10.94
N LEU A 164 7.34 7.28 -10.86
CA LEU A 164 8.39 7.29 -11.87
C LEU A 164 9.45 6.24 -11.54
N GLU A 165 9.97 5.58 -12.57
CA GLU A 165 10.89 4.46 -12.46
C GLU A 165 12.21 4.80 -13.18
N THR A 166 13.00 5.72 -12.63
CA THR A 166 14.23 6.25 -13.26
C THR A 166 15.39 6.26 -12.29
N GLY A 167 16.17 5.17 -12.30
CA GLY A 167 17.23 4.88 -11.33
C GLY A 167 16.65 4.48 -9.96
N THR A 168 15.95 5.42 -9.32
CA THR A 168 15.14 5.21 -8.12
C THR A 168 13.66 5.41 -8.41
N TYR A 169 12.80 4.86 -7.56
CA TYR A 169 11.38 5.17 -7.57
C TYR A 169 11.14 6.60 -7.06
N LYS A 170 10.34 7.39 -7.79
CA LYS A 170 9.98 8.76 -7.39
C LYS A 170 8.47 8.98 -7.44
N MET A 171 7.94 9.65 -6.43
CA MET A 171 6.54 10.07 -6.40
C MET A 171 6.42 11.42 -7.09
N GLN A 172 5.75 11.46 -8.24
CA GLN A 172 5.46 12.69 -8.97
C GLN A 172 4.01 13.10 -8.70
N PHE A 173 3.85 14.27 -8.08
CA PHE A 173 2.55 14.86 -7.78
C PHE A 173 2.20 15.90 -8.85
N THR A 174 0.95 15.92 -9.29
CA THR A 174 0.49 16.86 -10.33
C THR A 174 0.46 18.30 -9.80
N ALA A 175 0.82 19.28 -10.63
CA ALA A 175 0.85 20.70 -10.27
C ALA A 175 -0.51 21.27 -9.79
N ALA A 176 -1.62 20.61 -10.10
CA ALA A 176 -2.95 20.92 -9.57
C ALA A 176 -3.16 20.46 -8.10
N ALA A 177 -2.09 20.20 -7.36
CA ALA A 177 -2.04 19.76 -5.95
C ALA A 177 -2.58 20.81 -4.94
N ASN A 178 -3.67 21.51 -5.27
CA ASN A 178 -4.38 22.45 -4.41
C ASN A 178 -4.88 21.82 -3.09
N ASN A 179 -4.82 20.49 -2.95
CA ASN A 179 -5.28 19.73 -1.78
C ASN A 179 -4.19 18.85 -1.12
N GLN A 180 -2.90 19.07 -1.40
CA GLN A 180 -1.84 18.37 -0.67
C GLN A 180 -1.72 18.92 0.74
N PHE A 181 -2.34 18.24 1.71
CA PHE A 181 -2.00 18.42 3.11
C PHE A 181 -0.59 17.91 3.39
N PRO A 182 0.09 18.43 4.43
CA PRO A 182 1.33 17.83 4.92
C PRO A 182 1.12 16.33 5.11
N THR A 183 1.91 15.52 4.39
CA THR A 183 1.70 14.07 4.31
C THR A 183 2.94 13.34 4.83
N ARG A 184 2.77 12.17 5.43
CA ARG A 184 3.87 11.24 5.74
C ARG A 184 3.72 10.02 4.85
N ALA A 185 4.77 9.67 4.13
CA ALA A 185 4.86 8.46 3.34
C ALA A 185 5.75 7.42 4.05
N TYR A 186 5.26 6.19 4.14
CA TYR A 186 5.99 5.01 4.59
C TYR A 186 6.32 4.17 3.36
N VAL A 187 7.60 4.06 3.06
CA VAL A 187 8.11 3.37 1.89
C VAL A 187 8.61 2.01 2.32
N PHE A 188 8.04 0.96 1.75
CA PHE A 188 8.48 -0.41 1.96
C PHE A 188 9.03 -0.98 0.65
N SER A 189 10.15 -1.71 0.73
CA SER A 189 10.78 -2.36 -0.42
C SER A 189 11.56 -3.60 0.01
N ARG A 190 12.16 -4.32 -0.94
CA ARG A 190 13.12 -5.40 -0.66
C ARG A 190 14.50 -4.90 -0.26
N LYS A 191 14.75 -3.58 -0.29
CA LYS A 191 16.00 -2.98 0.18
C LYS A 191 16.14 -3.17 1.68
N LEU A 192 17.12 -3.96 2.09
CA LEU A 192 17.45 -4.13 3.50
C LEU A 192 18.04 -2.83 4.07
N PRO A 193 17.63 -2.42 5.28
CA PRO A 193 18.27 -1.32 5.99
C PRO A 193 19.72 -1.69 6.39
N PRO A 194 20.52 -0.73 6.90
CA PRO A 194 21.88 -1.00 7.33
C PRO A 194 21.95 -2.17 8.33
N THR A 195 22.83 -3.11 8.03
CA THR A 195 23.00 -4.32 8.82
C THR A 195 23.54 -3.98 10.21
N PRO A 196 22.87 -4.42 11.30
CA PRO A 196 23.36 -4.16 12.64
C PRO A 196 24.64 -4.97 12.90
N LYS A 197 25.48 -4.47 13.82
CA LYS A 197 26.68 -5.19 14.26
C LYS A 197 26.36 -6.52 14.96
N ASN A 198 25.26 -6.56 15.71
CA ASN A 198 24.78 -7.74 16.44
C ASN A 198 23.29 -7.93 16.18
N GLY A 199 22.82 -9.18 16.13
CA GLY A 199 21.40 -9.46 15.93
C GLY A 199 21.12 -10.83 15.35
N PHE A 200 19.91 -10.97 14.81
CA PHE A 200 19.49 -12.16 14.07
C PHE A 200 19.60 -11.88 12.60
N TYR A 201 20.10 -12.85 11.86
CA TYR A 201 20.33 -12.73 10.42
C TYR A 201 19.79 -13.99 9.77
N LEU A 202 18.95 -13.82 8.74
CA LEU A 202 18.43 -14.91 7.95
C LEU A 202 19.04 -14.85 6.56
N TYR A 203 19.50 -16.02 6.11
CA TYR A 203 20.12 -16.20 4.82
C TYR A 203 19.30 -17.19 3.99
N LYS A 204 19.27 -16.94 2.70
CA LYS A 204 18.78 -17.87 1.68
C LYS A 204 19.78 -17.91 0.54
N ASP A 205 20.18 -19.12 0.14
CA ASP A 205 21.13 -19.35 -0.95
C ASP A 205 22.43 -18.52 -0.81
N GLY A 206 22.92 -18.36 0.43
CA GLY A 206 24.12 -17.59 0.75
C GLY A 206 23.96 -16.07 0.82
N VAL A 207 22.75 -15.54 0.55
CA VAL A 207 22.44 -14.10 0.59
C VAL A 207 21.57 -13.79 1.80
N MET A 208 21.88 -12.72 2.54
CA MET A 208 21.05 -12.25 3.64
C MET A 208 19.73 -11.69 3.09
N VAL A 209 18.60 -12.19 3.60
CA VAL A 209 17.25 -11.81 3.17
C VAL A 209 16.44 -11.07 4.24
N TRP A 210 16.90 -11.11 5.49
CA TRP A 210 16.30 -10.38 6.60
C TRP A 210 17.29 -10.31 7.76
N HIS A 211 17.19 -9.29 8.61
CA HIS A 211 17.93 -9.23 9.87
C HIS A 211 17.14 -8.49 10.96
N SER A 212 17.62 -8.48 12.21
CA SER A 212 16.90 -7.88 13.34
C SER A 212 16.56 -6.40 13.15
N ASN A 213 17.41 -5.60 12.48
CA ASN A 213 17.02 -4.24 12.10
C ASN A 213 16.08 -4.19 10.89
N CYS A 214 15.31 -5.21 10.54
CA CYS A 214 14.28 -5.10 9.52
C CYS A 214 12.93 -4.93 10.22
N LEU A 215 12.12 -3.95 9.79
CA LEU A 215 10.73 -3.84 10.23
C LEU A 215 9.80 -4.17 9.04
N PRO A 216 9.23 -5.39 8.99
CA PRO A 216 8.41 -5.84 7.87
C PRO A 216 7.06 -5.12 7.74
N LEU A 217 6.46 -5.27 6.58
CA LEU A 217 5.13 -4.76 6.27
C LEU A 217 4.02 -5.56 6.97
N ASP A 218 3.23 -4.87 7.80
CA ASP A 218 2.03 -5.36 8.46
C ASP A 218 0.82 -4.60 7.94
N ALA A 219 0.28 -5.07 6.83
CA ALA A 219 -0.81 -4.39 6.16
C ALA A 219 -2.10 -5.19 6.18
N LYS A 220 -3.19 -4.45 6.32
CA LYS A 220 -4.55 -4.97 6.41
C LYS A 220 -5.37 -4.39 5.26
N PHE A 221 -6.46 -5.04 4.90
CA PHE A 221 -7.35 -4.52 3.86
C PHE A 221 -8.48 -3.71 4.46
N ILE A 222 -8.82 -2.60 3.81
CA ILE A 222 -10.05 -1.87 4.09
C ILE A 222 -11.21 -2.69 3.51
N ASN A 223 -12.01 -3.30 4.40
CA ASN A 223 -13.15 -4.15 4.02
C ASN A 223 -14.51 -3.42 4.09
N GLN A 224 -14.52 -2.14 4.44
CA GLN A 224 -15.70 -1.28 4.58
C GLN A 224 -15.42 0.09 3.94
N SER A 225 -16.30 1.08 4.12
CA SER A 225 -16.01 2.45 3.63
C SER A 225 -14.81 3.10 4.35
N TYR A 226 -14.60 2.76 5.62
CA TYR A 226 -13.51 3.32 6.42
C TYR A 226 -13.13 2.38 7.57
N VAL A 227 -11.94 2.60 8.14
CA VAL A 227 -11.49 1.99 9.40
C VAL A 227 -11.06 3.11 10.34
N GLU A 228 -11.45 3.01 11.61
CA GLU A 228 -11.03 3.93 12.67
C GLU A 228 -10.12 3.24 13.68
N SER A 229 -9.21 4.01 14.28
CA SER A 229 -8.30 3.54 15.31
C SER A 229 -7.93 4.70 16.25
N ASP A 230 -7.58 4.36 17.48
CA ASP A 230 -6.97 5.31 18.41
C ASP A 230 -5.47 5.52 18.08
N TYR A 231 -4.91 4.67 17.21
CA TYR A 231 -3.53 4.74 16.74
C TYR A 231 -3.42 5.26 15.31
N PRO A 232 -2.30 5.92 14.96
CA PRO A 232 -2.13 6.46 13.63
C PRO A 232 -2.23 5.43 12.50
N LEU A 233 -2.99 5.76 11.45
CA LEU A 233 -3.22 4.91 10.28
C LEU A 233 -2.66 5.55 9.00
N ALA A 234 -2.22 4.73 8.04
CA ALA A 234 -1.83 5.15 6.70
C ALA A 234 -2.36 4.17 5.64
N VAL A 235 -2.56 4.61 4.40
CA VAL A 235 -3.14 3.79 3.32
C VAL A 235 -2.33 3.84 2.04
N THR A 236 -2.47 2.84 1.17
CA THR A 236 -2.03 2.93 -0.23
C THR A 236 -2.87 3.97 -0.95
N THR A 237 -2.40 5.22 -1.02
CA THR A 237 -3.18 6.33 -1.60
C THR A 237 -3.22 6.26 -3.11
N GLY A 238 -4.39 6.53 -3.69
CA GLY A 238 -4.60 6.55 -5.13
C GLY A 238 -6.06 6.85 -5.47
N ILE A 239 -6.31 7.21 -6.73
CA ILE A 239 -7.67 7.41 -7.21
C ILE A 239 -8.38 6.06 -7.28
N THR A 240 -9.52 5.95 -6.63
CA THR A 240 -10.29 4.70 -6.48
C THR A 240 -11.55 4.68 -7.33
N ASN A 241 -12.06 5.85 -7.74
CA ASN A 241 -13.19 5.95 -8.64
C ASN A 241 -13.28 7.31 -9.33
N PHE A 242 -14.10 7.36 -10.36
CA PHE A 242 -14.60 8.56 -11.00
C PHE A 242 -16.11 8.45 -11.21
N ILE A 243 -16.82 9.53 -10.91
CA ILE A 243 -18.26 9.64 -11.13
C ILE A 243 -18.56 10.99 -11.78
N TYR A 244 -19.37 10.95 -12.84
CA TYR A 244 -19.97 12.13 -13.44
C TYR A 244 -21.43 12.25 -13.02
N ILE A 245 -21.83 13.43 -12.56
CA ILE A 245 -23.21 13.72 -12.11
C ILE A 245 -23.71 14.95 -12.87
N PRO A 246 -24.62 14.79 -13.85
CA PRO A 246 -25.29 15.93 -14.50
C PRO A 246 -26.00 16.81 -13.47
N GLN A 247 -25.88 18.12 -13.59
CA GLN A 247 -26.59 19.06 -12.71
C GLN A 247 -28.04 19.24 -13.14
N ASP A 248 -28.30 19.21 -14.44
CA ASP A 248 -29.62 19.34 -15.04
C ASP A 248 -29.80 18.22 -16.09
N PRO A 249 -30.84 17.37 -15.98
CA PRO A 249 -31.14 16.36 -16.99
C PRO A 249 -31.37 16.92 -18.40
N THR A 250 -31.74 18.19 -18.53
CA THR A 250 -31.97 18.87 -19.82
C THR A 250 -30.69 19.43 -20.45
N VAL A 251 -29.64 19.61 -19.66
CA VAL A 251 -28.28 19.98 -20.10
C VAL A 251 -27.30 18.95 -19.54
N PRO A 252 -27.39 17.68 -20.00
CA PRO A 252 -26.69 16.57 -19.38
C PRO A 252 -25.17 16.68 -19.47
N GLU A 253 -24.65 17.49 -20.40
CA GLU A 253 -23.24 17.82 -20.55
C GLU A 253 -22.70 18.78 -19.48
N TYR A 254 -23.55 19.42 -18.68
CA TYR A 254 -23.12 20.29 -17.58
C TYR A 254 -23.29 19.57 -16.24
N GLY A 255 -22.19 19.37 -15.50
CA GLY A 255 -22.25 18.59 -14.27
C GLY A 255 -20.96 18.50 -13.48
N PHE A 256 -21.02 17.74 -12.40
CA PHE A 256 -19.90 17.49 -11.50
C PHE A 256 -19.07 16.29 -11.96
N GLN A 257 -17.77 16.51 -12.11
CA GLN A 257 -16.75 15.48 -12.29
C GLN A 257 -16.07 15.23 -10.95
N ASN A 258 -16.40 14.10 -10.31
CA ASN A 258 -15.89 13.75 -8.98
C ASN A 258 -14.88 12.61 -9.07
N TYR A 259 -13.71 12.80 -8.45
CA TYR A 259 -12.69 11.78 -8.29
C TYR A 259 -12.62 11.34 -6.83
N GLY A 260 -12.88 10.05 -6.59
CA GLY A 260 -12.68 9.41 -5.30
C GLY A 260 -11.22 8.98 -5.10
N CYS A 261 -10.72 9.07 -3.89
CA CYS A 261 -9.36 8.69 -3.52
C CYS A 261 -9.35 7.97 -2.17
N SER A 262 -8.43 7.02 -2.03
CA SER A 262 -8.09 6.50 -0.71
C SER A 262 -7.26 7.52 0.06
N GLY A 263 -7.50 7.64 1.37
CA GLY A 263 -6.79 8.58 2.23
C GLY A 263 -6.78 8.16 3.68
N ALA A 264 -5.85 8.72 4.47
CA ALA A 264 -5.80 8.51 5.92
C ALA A 264 -5.47 9.81 6.65
N GLY A 265 -6.03 9.99 7.85
CA GLY A 265 -5.80 11.17 8.67
C GLY A 265 -6.64 11.11 9.95
N ILE A 266 -6.94 12.27 10.53
CA ILE A 266 -7.78 12.36 11.73
C ILE A 266 -9.21 12.69 11.30
N GLY A 267 -10.15 11.84 11.67
CA GLY A 267 -11.58 12.06 11.46
C GLY A 267 -12.12 13.22 12.28
N THR A 268 -13.35 13.66 12.00
CA THR A 268 -14.02 14.72 12.78
C THR A 268 -14.26 14.33 14.25
N ASN A 269 -14.31 13.03 14.54
CA ASN A 269 -14.41 12.47 15.89
C ASN A 269 -13.06 12.41 16.65
N GLY A 270 -11.98 12.93 16.06
CA GLY A 270 -10.64 12.95 16.68
C GLY A 270 -9.88 11.62 16.62
N LYS A 271 -10.48 10.55 16.06
CA LYS A 271 -9.80 9.27 15.85
C LYS A 271 -9.04 9.25 14.53
N TRP A 272 -8.01 8.42 14.45
CA TRP A 272 -7.38 8.14 13.16
C TRP A 272 -8.34 7.33 12.30
N ARG A 273 -8.44 7.73 11.04
CA ARG A 273 -9.39 7.17 10.09
C ARG A 273 -8.72 6.98 8.74
N THR A 274 -9.06 5.86 8.11
CA THR A 274 -8.78 5.59 6.70
C THR A 274 -10.07 5.70 5.90
N ASN A 275 -9.98 5.94 4.60
CA ASN A 275 -11.14 5.94 3.72
C ASN A 275 -10.71 5.40 2.34
N ASN A 276 -11.63 4.75 1.63
CA ASN A 276 -11.42 4.28 0.27
C ASN A 276 -12.15 5.11 -0.80
N THR A 277 -13.00 6.07 -0.42
CA THR A 277 -13.81 6.89 -1.34
C THR A 277 -13.92 8.37 -0.94
N GLU A 278 -12.87 8.98 -0.37
CA GLU A 278 -12.88 10.45 -0.14
C GLU A 278 -12.92 11.19 -1.46
N VAL A 279 -13.73 12.23 -1.57
CA VAL A 279 -13.69 13.11 -2.75
C VAL A 279 -12.37 13.88 -2.73
N TYR A 280 -11.47 13.53 -3.64
CA TYR A 280 -10.18 14.18 -3.84
C TYR A 280 -10.34 15.51 -4.56
N GLN A 281 -11.14 15.50 -5.63
CA GLN A 281 -11.36 16.65 -6.49
C GLN A 281 -12.76 16.59 -7.09
N SER A 282 -13.40 17.75 -7.16
CA SER A 282 -14.68 17.97 -7.83
C SER A 282 -14.54 19.17 -8.75
N PHE A 283 -14.92 18.99 -10.02
CA PHE A 283 -15.02 20.08 -10.98
C PHE A 283 -16.46 20.21 -11.46
N LEU A 284 -16.97 21.44 -11.46
CA LEU A 284 -18.22 21.75 -12.14
C LEU A 284 -17.90 22.34 -13.51
N GLY A 285 -18.54 21.83 -14.56
CA GLY A 285 -18.35 22.37 -15.89
C GLY A 285 -19.03 21.55 -16.97
N ASN A 286 -18.87 22.02 -18.21
CA ASN A 286 -19.29 21.28 -19.39
C ASN A 286 -18.29 20.17 -19.71
N VAL A 287 -18.82 19.00 -20.04
CA VAL A 287 -18.10 17.85 -20.62
C VAL A 287 -18.57 17.61 -22.06
N GLY A 288 -17.77 16.91 -22.86
CA GLY A 288 -18.19 16.55 -24.22
C GLY A 288 -19.31 15.49 -24.24
N ILE A 289 -19.99 15.39 -25.38
CA ILE A 289 -20.87 14.25 -25.71
C ILE A 289 -20.08 13.30 -26.63
N PRO A 290 -20.08 11.97 -26.38
CA PRO A 290 -20.79 11.26 -25.33
C PRO A 290 -20.24 11.55 -23.93
N LEU A 291 -21.15 11.58 -22.94
CA LEU A 291 -20.83 11.89 -21.54
C LEU A 291 -19.76 10.92 -20.99
N PRO A 292 -18.87 11.39 -20.11
CA PRO A 292 -17.93 10.53 -19.40
C PRO A 292 -18.64 9.39 -18.68
N LYS A 293 -18.08 8.19 -18.79
CA LYS A 293 -18.57 7.02 -18.05
C LYS A 293 -17.84 6.92 -16.72
N GLY A 294 -18.61 6.72 -15.65
CA GLY A 294 -18.07 6.46 -14.33
C GLY A 294 -17.30 5.14 -14.31
N TRP A 295 -16.29 5.06 -13.46
CA TRP A 295 -15.50 3.86 -13.26
C TRP A 295 -15.06 3.73 -11.81
N VAL A 296 -14.81 2.50 -11.40
CA VAL A 296 -14.27 2.16 -10.09
C VAL A 296 -13.10 1.22 -10.28
N VAL A 297 -12.07 1.38 -9.47
CA VAL A 297 -10.95 0.45 -9.45
C VAL A 297 -11.39 -0.78 -8.68
N GLY A 298 -11.48 -1.94 -9.34
CA GLY A 298 -11.98 -3.20 -8.75
C GLY A 298 -11.06 -3.82 -7.70
N THR A 299 -9.92 -3.20 -7.38
CA THR A 299 -8.96 -3.70 -6.41
C THR A 299 -9.19 -3.14 -5.00
N ARG A 300 -8.69 -3.84 -3.99
CA ARG A 300 -8.79 -3.40 -2.59
C ARG A 300 -7.82 -2.23 -2.30
N VAL A 301 -8.01 -1.60 -1.15
CA VAL A 301 -7.07 -0.62 -0.56
C VAL A 301 -6.47 -1.22 0.70
N MET A 302 -5.16 -1.06 0.90
CA MET A 302 -4.47 -1.52 2.09
C MET A 302 -4.23 -0.38 3.07
N TYR A 303 -4.18 -0.72 4.36
CA TYR A 303 -3.80 0.19 5.43
C TYR A 303 -2.80 -0.44 6.39
N ILE A 304 -2.03 0.41 7.08
CA ILE A 304 -1.10 0.03 8.14
C ILE A 304 -1.37 0.84 9.41
N GLU A 305 -1.10 0.24 10.56
CA GLU A 305 -0.97 0.95 11.83
C GLU A 305 0.46 1.45 12.00
N CYS A 306 0.62 2.74 12.26
CA CYS A 306 1.89 3.43 12.09
C CYS A 306 2.72 3.54 13.37
N SER A 307 2.15 3.28 14.56
CA SER A 307 2.84 3.49 15.83
C SER A 307 4.21 2.80 15.89
N ASN A 308 4.30 1.57 15.39
CA ASN A 308 5.55 0.82 15.34
C ASN A 308 6.54 1.43 14.34
N TYR A 309 6.06 1.86 13.17
CA TYR A 309 6.90 2.44 12.12
C TYR A 309 7.43 3.83 12.49
N ASP A 310 6.59 4.67 13.12
CA ASP A 310 6.96 6.00 13.62
C ASP A 310 8.07 5.92 14.68
N ASN A 311 7.94 4.98 15.62
CA ASN A 311 8.96 4.75 16.64
C ASN A 311 10.24 4.22 16.00
N TYR A 312 10.13 3.19 15.16
CA TYR A 312 11.27 2.49 14.57
C TYR A 312 12.16 3.38 13.68
N TYR A 313 11.56 4.24 12.84
CA TYR A 313 12.27 5.17 11.96
C TYR A 313 13.32 6.01 12.71
N THR A 314 12.94 6.51 13.90
CA THR A 314 13.79 7.37 14.74
C THR A 314 15.03 6.64 15.29
N TYR A 315 14.97 5.32 15.45
CA TYR A 315 16.02 4.55 16.12
C TYR A 315 16.94 3.76 15.18
N SER A 316 16.46 3.34 14.00
CA SER A 316 17.17 2.33 13.19
C SER A 316 17.53 2.74 11.76
N LEU A 317 16.86 3.76 11.20
CA LEU A 317 17.12 4.21 9.82
C LEU A 317 18.12 5.37 9.73
N GLY A 318 18.48 5.98 10.86
CA GLY A 318 19.37 7.14 10.92
C GLY A 318 18.67 8.37 10.36
N SER A 319 18.36 9.33 11.22
CA SER A 319 17.94 10.67 10.79
C SER A 319 19.06 11.40 10.05
#